data_AF-A0A351QV27-F1
#
_entry.id   AF-A0A351QV27-F1
#
_cell.length_a   1.000
_cell.length_b   1.000
_cell.length_c   1.000
_cell.angle_alpha   90.00
_cell.angle_beta   90.00
_cell.angle_gamma   90.00
#
_symmetry.space_group_name_H-M   'P 1'
#
loop_
_entity.id
_entity.type
_entity.pdbx_description
1 polymer ?
#
loop_
_entity_poly.entity_id
_entity_poly.type
_entity_poly.pdbx_seq_one_letter_code
_entity_poly.pdbx_strand_id
1 'polypeptide(L)'
;MLESYRYVQNENITVYYIGNDMRFVVEVKEGILYAYKELENYFHLIDKGFSIRAIIAMNRREYNYISKMILKLRGNNESKKSQVAITSKNDLLILSPFAYEEESTYTYDEYKLKKVIYSQVVHIFHEFLSLNSEVSSTWIGQGIAMYLSELWKEGEVKKVINEAIKKDMIPKLNEIQENESLYKIWPWTIVKYIEETHGKETINKIIRNYDVDDIFNILKCSIDDFEVQWKIWLKDENNLS
;
A
#
# COMPACT_ATOMS: atom_id res chain seq x y z
N MET A 1 5.45 -9.05 -25.53
CA MET A 1 4.66 -7.79 -25.42
C MET A 1 5.43 -6.64 -24.78
N LEU A 2 6.13 -6.82 -23.64
CA LEU A 2 7.11 -5.81 -23.19
C LEU A 2 8.29 -5.64 -24.17
N GLU A 3 8.37 -6.45 -25.24
CA GLU A 3 9.34 -6.30 -26.33
C GLU A 3 9.28 -4.92 -27.01
N SER A 4 8.11 -4.27 -27.06
CA SER A 4 7.99 -2.90 -27.58
C SER A 4 8.27 -1.82 -26.53
N TYR A 5 8.48 -2.20 -25.27
CA TYR A 5 8.78 -1.28 -24.19
C TYR A 5 10.27 -0.95 -24.18
N ARG A 6 10.56 0.30 -23.90
CA ARG A 6 11.89 0.72 -23.48
C ARG A 6 12.00 0.50 -21.97
N TYR A 7 13.22 0.42 -21.46
CA TYR A 7 13.44 0.35 -20.03
C TYR A 7 14.61 1.23 -19.60
N VAL A 8 14.52 1.72 -18.37
CA VAL A 8 15.63 2.32 -17.64
C VAL A 8 15.90 1.46 -16.42
N GLN A 9 17.15 1.14 -16.17
CA GLN A 9 17.58 0.41 -14.97
C GLN A 9 18.50 1.28 -14.13
N ASN A 10 18.29 1.27 -12.81
CA ASN A 10 19.20 1.86 -11.83
C ASN A 10 19.19 1.01 -10.56
N GLU A 11 20.37 0.65 -10.06
CA GLU A 11 20.51 -0.27 -8.91
C GLU A 11 19.65 -1.54 -9.11
N ASN A 12 18.75 -1.82 -8.17
CA ASN A 12 17.81 -2.93 -8.16
C ASN A 12 16.44 -2.59 -8.79
N ILE A 13 16.29 -1.44 -9.44
CA ILE A 13 15.00 -0.97 -9.98
C ILE A 13 15.06 -0.92 -11.50
N THR A 14 14.06 -1.52 -12.14
CA THR A 14 13.86 -1.45 -13.60
C THR A 14 12.51 -0.85 -13.90
N VAL A 15 12.43 0.19 -14.72
CA VAL A 15 11.16 0.83 -15.14
C VAL A 15 10.98 0.64 -16.63
N TYR A 16 9.94 -0.10 -17.01
CA TYR A 16 9.49 -0.30 -18.38
C TYR A 16 8.46 0.76 -18.76
N TYR A 17 8.61 1.35 -19.95
CA TYR A 17 7.72 2.40 -20.46
C TYR A 17 7.61 2.37 -21.98
N ILE A 18 6.64 3.10 -22.54
CA ILE A 18 6.43 3.23 -23.97
C ILE A 18 6.16 4.68 -24.38
N GLY A 19 6.46 5.04 -25.63
CA GLY A 19 6.12 6.34 -26.19
C GLY A 19 6.65 7.52 -25.36
N ASN A 20 5.75 8.44 -25.02
CA ASN A 20 6.06 9.69 -24.33
C ASN A 20 6.13 9.55 -22.80
N ASP A 21 5.88 8.36 -22.24
CA ASP A 21 5.91 8.11 -20.78
C ASP A 21 7.30 8.30 -20.16
N MET A 22 8.34 8.50 -20.99
CA MET A 22 9.69 8.84 -20.54
C MET A 22 9.74 9.98 -19.52
N ARG A 23 8.79 10.93 -19.60
CA ARG A 23 8.68 12.05 -18.67
C ARG A 23 8.37 11.63 -17.23
N PHE A 24 7.61 10.54 -17.05
CA PHE A 24 7.26 9.99 -15.74
C PHE A 24 8.25 8.93 -15.25
N VAL A 25 9.11 8.40 -16.13
CA VAL A 25 10.09 7.36 -15.77
C VAL A 25 11.03 7.82 -14.66
N VAL A 26 11.49 9.07 -14.70
CA VAL A 26 12.39 9.62 -13.67
C VAL A 26 11.68 9.68 -12.32
N GLU A 27 10.49 10.27 -12.29
CA GLU A 27 9.67 10.40 -11.09
C GLU A 27 9.29 9.03 -10.49
N VAL A 28 8.83 8.09 -11.33
CA VAL A 28 8.49 6.73 -10.89
C VAL A 28 9.71 6.03 -10.31
N LYS A 29 10.85 6.09 -11.01
CA LYS A 29 12.09 5.46 -10.56
C LYS A 29 12.58 6.06 -9.24
N GLU A 30 12.57 7.38 -9.11
CA GLU A 30 12.99 8.07 -7.88
C GLU A 30 12.03 7.78 -6.72
N GLY A 31 10.72 7.74 -6.97
CA GLY A 31 9.73 7.37 -5.97
C GLY A 31 9.93 5.94 -5.44
N ILE A 32 10.21 4.98 -6.34
CA ILE A 32 10.50 3.59 -5.94
C ILE A 32 11.81 3.53 -5.15
N LEU A 33 12.86 4.22 -5.62
CA LEU A 33 14.18 4.20 -4.96
C LEU A 33 14.13 4.81 -3.56
N TYR A 34 13.42 5.92 -3.42
CA TYR A 34 13.17 6.55 -2.13
C TYR A 34 12.43 5.60 -1.18
N ALA A 35 11.29 5.04 -1.63
CA ALA A 35 10.52 4.10 -0.83
C ALA A 35 11.33 2.85 -0.46
N TYR A 36 12.11 2.31 -1.39
CA TYR A 36 12.96 1.13 -1.16
C TYR A 36 13.96 1.38 -0.03
N LYS A 37 14.69 2.50 -0.06
CA LYS A 37 15.72 2.82 0.95
C LYS A 37 15.10 3.06 2.33
N GLU A 38 14.00 3.79 2.39
CA GLU A 38 13.29 4.02 3.65
C GLU A 38 12.75 2.71 4.25
N LEU A 39 12.15 1.85 3.43
CA LEU A 39 11.57 0.59 3.88
C LEU A 39 12.62 -0.48 4.20
N GLU A 40 13.75 -0.49 3.48
CA GLU A 40 14.91 -1.30 3.80
C GLU A 40 15.42 -1.01 5.21
N ASN A 41 15.53 0.28 5.55
CA ASN A 41 15.90 0.72 6.88
C ASN A 41 14.80 0.40 7.91
N TYR A 42 13.54 0.74 7.62
CA TYR A 42 12.42 0.51 8.53
C TYR A 42 12.24 -0.97 8.89
N PHE A 43 12.34 -1.87 7.90
CA PHE A 43 12.17 -3.31 8.08
C PHE A 43 13.47 -4.08 8.34
N HIS A 44 14.61 -3.41 8.53
CA HIS A 44 15.90 -4.05 8.77
C HIS A 44 16.20 -5.18 7.75
N LEU A 45 16.19 -4.86 6.47
CA LEU A 45 16.46 -5.82 5.39
C LEU A 45 17.98 -6.05 5.28
N ILE A 46 18.57 -6.82 6.21
CA ILE A 46 20.03 -6.86 6.39
C ILE A 46 20.76 -7.79 5.39
N ASP A 47 20.09 -8.80 4.80
CA ASP A 47 20.84 -9.86 4.07
C ASP A 47 20.28 -10.30 2.70
N LYS A 48 19.15 -9.75 2.22
CA LYS A 48 18.62 -10.09 0.88
C LYS A 48 17.87 -8.92 0.24
N GLY A 49 18.61 -8.05 -0.45
CA GLY A 49 18.02 -7.13 -1.40
C GLY A 49 17.24 -7.88 -2.48
N PHE A 50 16.23 -7.23 -3.03
CA PHE A 50 15.44 -7.75 -4.14
C PHE A 50 15.19 -6.64 -5.16
N SER A 51 14.97 -7.04 -6.41
CA SER A 51 14.72 -6.09 -7.49
C SER A 51 13.24 -5.75 -7.61
N ILE A 52 12.90 -4.50 -7.88
CA ILE A 52 11.54 -4.07 -8.24
C ILE A 52 11.50 -3.78 -9.74
N ARG A 53 10.50 -4.36 -10.41
CA ARG A 53 10.21 -4.06 -11.81
C ARG A 53 8.93 -3.22 -11.88
N ALA A 54 9.06 -1.97 -12.28
CA ALA A 54 7.92 -1.12 -12.59
C ALA A 54 7.56 -1.19 -14.08
N ILE A 55 6.27 -1.13 -14.39
CA ILE A 55 5.74 -1.08 -15.75
C ILE A 55 4.74 0.07 -15.81
N ILE A 56 4.98 1.04 -16.69
CA ILE A 56 4.06 2.15 -16.96
C ILE A 56 3.20 1.75 -18.16
N ALA A 57 1.93 1.44 -17.92
CA ALA A 57 0.97 1.11 -18.97
C ALA A 57 0.38 2.40 -19.57
N MET A 58 0.34 2.48 -20.89
CA MET A 58 -0.04 3.70 -21.60
C MET A 58 -1.50 4.10 -21.40
N ASN A 59 -2.37 3.12 -21.15
CA ASN A 59 -3.82 3.29 -20.94
C ASN A 59 -4.40 2.15 -20.11
N ARG A 60 -5.67 2.31 -19.71
CA ARG A 60 -6.45 1.40 -18.86
C ARG A 60 -6.63 0.03 -19.49
N ARG A 61 -6.79 -0.04 -20.80
CA ARG A 61 -6.92 -1.32 -21.52
C ARG A 61 -5.64 -2.14 -21.36
N GLU A 62 -4.49 -1.50 -21.57
CA GLU A 62 -3.20 -2.13 -21.40
C GLU A 62 -2.92 -2.45 -19.93
N TYR A 63 -3.24 -1.53 -19.02
CA TYR A 63 -3.15 -1.75 -17.58
C TYR A 63 -3.90 -3.02 -17.15
N ASN A 64 -5.16 -3.17 -17.55
CA ASN A 64 -5.97 -4.36 -17.27
C ASN A 64 -5.37 -5.62 -17.89
N TYR A 65 -4.85 -5.53 -19.11
CA TYR A 65 -4.21 -6.65 -19.78
C TYR A 65 -2.94 -7.11 -19.04
N ILE A 66 -2.04 -6.18 -18.70
CA ILE A 66 -0.77 -6.46 -18.02
C ILE A 66 -1.03 -7.03 -16.64
N SER A 67 -1.96 -6.43 -15.88
CA SER A 67 -2.42 -6.92 -14.58
C SER A 67 -2.84 -8.41 -14.64
N LYS A 68 -3.62 -8.78 -15.66
CA LYS A 68 -4.10 -10.16 -15.82
C LYS A 68 -3.04 -11.12 -16.36
N MET A 69 -2.37 -10.74 -17.45
CA MET A 69 -1.56 -11.67 -18.25
C MET A 69 -0.11 -11.75 -17.77
N ILE A 70 0.43 -10.65 -17.25
CA ILE A 70 1.82 -10.57 -16.79
C ILE A 70 1.88 -10.77 -15.27
N LEU A 71 1.10 -9.98 -14.51
CA LEU A 71 1.09 -10.05 -13.04
C LEU A 71 0.27 -11.24 -12.51
N LYS A 72 -0.58 -11.86 -13.36
CA LYS A 72 -1.40 -13.03 -13.02
C LYS A 72 -2.32 -12.81 -11.82
N LEU A 73 -2.79 -11.57 -11.63
CA LEU A 73 -3.70 -11.23 -10.55
C LEU A 73 -5.05 -11.92 -10.77
N ARG A 74 -5.55 -12.57 -9.71
CA ARG A 74 -6.85 -13.27 -9.72
C ARG A 74 -7.95 -12.25 -9.40
N GLY A 75 -8.96 -12.12 -10.27
CA GLY A 75 -10.05 -11.17 -10.05
C GLY A 75 -10.80 -10.76 -11.32
N ASN A 76 -11.77 -9.86 -11.17
CA ASN A 76 -12.57 -9.33 -12.26
C ASN A 76 -11.68 -8.61 -13.30
N ASN A 77 -11.99 -8.73 -14.59
CA ASN A 77 -11.10 -8.32 -15.69
C ASN A 77 -10.85 -6.80 -15.79
N GLU A 78 -11.54 -5.98 -15.00
CA GLU A 78 -11.50 -4.52 -15.09
C GLU A 78 -11.09 -3.89 -13.76
N SER A 79 -9.97 -3.14 -13.78
CA SER A 79 -9.56 -2.31 -12.65
C SER A 79 -10.57 -1.18 -12.42
N LYS A 80 -10.78 -0.79 -11.16
CA LYS A 80 -11.56 0.41 -10.80
C LYS A 80 -10.86 1.66 -11.35
N LYS A 81 -11.63 2.70 -11.75
CA LYS A 81 -11.07 3.97 -12.24
C LYS A 81 -10.14 4.64 -11.22
N SER A 82 -10.37 4.45 -9.92
CA SER A 82 -9.53 4.97 -8.84
C SER A 82 -8.20 4.23 -8.66
N GLN A 83 -8.05 3.05 -9.26
CA GLN A 83 -6.83 2.27 -9.14
C GLN A 83 -5.84 2.67 -10.24
N VAL A 84 -4.83 3.45 -9.90
CA VAL A 84 -3.77 3.88 -10.84
C VAL A 84 -2.45 3.14 -10.66
N ALA A 85 -2.33 2.34 -9.60
CA ALA A 85 -1.20 1.45 -9.39
C ALA A 85 -1.66 0.14 -8.74
N ILE A 86 -0.94 -0.93 -9.02
CA ILE A 86 -1.14 -2.24 -8.41
C ILE A 86 0.17 -3.00 -8.40
N THR A 87 0.33 -3.91 -7.45
CA THR A 87 1.53 -4.73 -7.30
C THR A 87 1.22 -6.22 -7.32
N SER A 88 2.22 -7.00 -7.67
CA SER A 88 2.24 -8.44 -7.43
C SER A 88 3.69 -8.89 -7.36
N LYS A 89 4.06 -9.55 -6.26
CA LYS A 89 5.45 -9.94 -5.97
C LYS A 89 6.35 -8.72 -6.07
N ASN A 90 7.29 -8.75 -7.02
CA ASN A 90 8.28 -7.70 -7.23
C ASN A 90 7.88 -6.74 -8.37
N ASP A 91 6.68 -6.89 -8.93
CA ASP A 91 6.18 -6.08 -10.03
C ASP A 91 5.28 -4.96 -9.52
N LEU A 92 5.52 -3.74 -10.02
CA LEU A 92 4.68 -2.56 -9.84
C LEU A 92 4.13 -2.13 -11.19
N LEU A 93 2.83 -2.25 -11.38
CA LEU A 93 2.13 -1.73 -12.55
C LEU A 93 1.53 -0.36 -12.22
N ILE A 94 1.84 0.64 -13.04
CA ILE A 94 1.33 2.01 -12.92
C ILE A 94 0.60 2.35 -14.21
N LEU A 95 -0.57 2.96 -14.09
CA LEU A 95 -1.22 3.62 -15.23
C LEU A 95 -0.49 4.93 -15.51
N SER A 96 -0.14 5.16 -16.77
CA SER A 96 0.46 6.43 -17.20
C SER A 96 -0.41 7.61 -16.76
N PRO A 97 0.17 8.64 -16.13
CA PRO A 97 -0.53 9.87 -15.82
C PRO A 97 -1.19 10.56 -17.03
N PHE A 98 -0.73 10.30 -18.27
CA PHE A 98 -1.42 10.79 -19.46
C PHE A 98 -2.85 10.23 -19.60
N ALA A 99 -3.12 9.05 -19.07
CA ALA A 99 -4.45 8.43 -19.14
C ALA A 99 -5.39 8.88 -17.99
N TYR A 100 -4.91 9.72 -17.06
CA TYR A 100 -5.69 10.02 -15.84
C TYR A 100 -6.93 10.84 -16.11
N GLU A 101 -6.82 11.86 -16.97
CA GLU A 101 -7.91 12.78 -17.30
C GLU A 101 -9.13 12.06 -17.88
N GLU A 102 -8.91 11.06 -18.74
CA GLU A 102 -9.97 10.36 -19.45
C GLU A 102 -10.38 9.04 -18.75
N GLU A 103 -9.44 8.37 -18.09
CA GLU A 103 -9.58 6.95 -17.70
C GLU A 103 -9.42 6.69 -16.19
N SER A 104 -9.24 7.75 -15.38
CA SER A 104 -9.13 7.65 -13.93
C SER A 104 -10.01 8.67 -13.19
N THR A 105 -10.30 8.40 -11.92
CA THR A 105 -10.81 9.43 -10.99
C THR A 105 -9.67 10.16 -10.28
N TYR A 106 -8.43 9.79 -10.56
CA TYR A 106 -7.24 10.36 -9.96
C TYR A 106 -6.78 11.56 -10.78
N THR A 107 -6.63 12.72 -10.16
CA THR A 107 -5.97 13.87 -10.79
C THR A 107 -4.47 13.74 -10.60
N TYR A 108 -3.70 13.87 -11.68
CA TYR A 108 -2.25 13.80 -11.59
C TYR A 108 -1.71 14.89 -10.66
N ASP A 109 -0.95 14.45 -9.68
CA ASP A 109 -0.17 15.26 -8.75
C ASP A 109 1.06 14.43 -8.38
N GLU A 110 2.24 15.00 -8.60
CA GLU A 110 3.52 14.29 -8.40
C GLU A 110 3.69 13.81 -6.95
N TYR A 111 3.30 14.64 -5.98
CA TYR A 111 3.42 14.29 -4.57
C TYR A 111 2.50 13.13 -4.19
N LYS A 112 1.25 13.14 -4.67
CA LYS A 112 0.33 12.03 -4.45
C LYS A 112 0.75 10.77 -5.20
N LEU A 113 1.29 10.87 -6.43
CA LEU A 113 1.82 9.72 -7.15
C LEU A 113 2.98 9.07 -6.38
N LYS A 114 3.90 9.87 -5.82
CA LYS A 114 4.97 9.36 -4.96
C LYS A 114 4.44 8.58 -3.74
N LYS A 115 3.39 9.07 -3.08
CA LYS A 115 2.75 8.32 -1.97
C LYS A 115 2.09 7.03 -2.44
N VAL A 116 1.43 7.03 -3.59
CA VAL A 116 0.84 5.81 -4.18
C VAL A 116 1.93 4.80 -4.49
N ILE A 117 3.03 5.23 -5.10
CA ILE A 117 4.20 4.38 -5.34
C ILE A 117 4.75 3.83 -4.02
N TYR A 118 4.92 4.67 -3.01
CA TYR A 118 5.41 4.24 -1.69
C TYR A 118 4.50 3.16 -1.11
N SER A 119 3.18 3.39 -1.09
CA SER A 119 2.19 2.42 -0.63
C SER A 119 2.31 1.08 -1.36
N GLN A 120 2.50 1.12 -2.68
CA GLN A 120 2.73 -0.08 -3.47
C GLN A 120 4.06 -0.78 -3.14
N VAL A 121 5.14 -0.04 -2.91
CA VAL A 121 6.43 -0.64 -2.50
C VAL A 121 6.31 -1.30 -1.12
N VAL A 122 5.51 -0.76 -0.20
CA VAL A 122 5.21 -1.44 1.08
C VAL A 122 4.59 -2.81 0.86
N HIS A 123 3.65 -2.94 -0.09
CA HIS A 123 3.07 -4.25 -0.44
C HIS A 123 4.10 -5.23 -0.97
N ILE A 124 5.01 -4.78 -1.84
CA ILE A 124 6.11 -5.61 -2.35
C ILE A 124 7.00 -6.10 -1.18
N PHE A 125 7.36 -5.22 -0.26
CA PHE A 125 8.11 -5.60 0.95
C PHE A 125 7.34 -6.63 1.78
N HIS A 126 6.03 -6.44 1.95
CA HIS A 126 5.20 -7.36 2.72
C HIS A 126 5.15 -8.76 2.10
N GLU A 127 4.90 -8.85 0.80
CA GLU A 127 4.89 -10.13 0.09
C GLU A 127 6.27 -10.81 0.11
N PHE A 128 7.35 -10.03 -0.02
CA PHE A 128 8.72 -10.53 0.05
C PHE A 128 9.07 -11.07 1.44
N LEU A 129 8.71 -10.36 2.49
CA LEU A 129 9.07 -10.66 3.88
C LEU A 129 8.23 -11.77 4.51
N SER A 130 6.95 -11.84 4.16
CA SER A 130 6.02 -12.89 4.64
C SER A 130 6.11 -14.19 3.83
N LEU A 131 6.75 -14.14 2.64
CA LEU A 131 6.70 -15.21 1.65
C LEU A 131 5.26 -15.58 1.20
N ASN A 132 4.29 -14.68 1.39
CA ASN A 132 2.90 -14.86 1.05
C ASN A 132 2.44 -13.74 0.11
N SER A 133 2.16 -14.07 -1.17
CA SER A 133 1.74 -13.10 -2.17
C SER A 133 0.32 -12.55 -1.99
N GLU A 134 -0.49 -13.13 -1.10
CA GLU A 134 -1.86 -12.67 -0.84
C GLU A 134 -1.91 -11.71 0.36
N VAL A 135 -0.81 -11.58 1.10
CA VAL A 135 -0.76 -10.80 2.34
C VAL A 135 -1.00 -9.30 2.13
N SER A 136 -0.61 -8.79 0.97
CA SER A 136 -0.77 -7.38 0.59
C SER A 136 -2.24 -6.99 0.52
N SER A 137 -3.12 -7.93 0.15
CA SER A 137 -4.59 -7.75 0.06
C SER A 137 -5.29 -7.90 1.42
N THR A 138 -4.52 -8.28 2.44
CA THR A 138 -4.63 -8.10 3.88
C THR A 138 -5.26 -6.88 4.52
N TRP A 139 -6.18 -7.02 5.49
CA TRP A 139 -6.60 -5.87 6.32
C TRP A 139 -5.43 -5.07 6.91
N ILE A 140 -4.47 -5.79 7.49
CA ILE A 140 -3.23 -5.20 8.02
C ILE A 140 -2.29 -4.78 6.89
N GLY A 141 -2.30 -5.50 5.75
CA GLY A 141 -1.54 -5.20 4.55
C GLY A 141 -1.83 -3.81 3.99
N GLN A 142 -3.10 -3.44 3.74
CA GLN A 142 -3.41 -2.03 3.41
C GLN A 142 -3.08 -1.11 4.58
N GLY A 143 -3.34 -1.53 5.83
CA GLY A 143 -3.09 -0.67 7.00
C GLY A 143 -1.66 -0.17 7.06
N ILE A 144 -0.68 -1.07 6.89
CA ILE A 144 0.75 -0.75 6.90
C ILE A 144 1.10 0.11 5.68
N ALA A 145 0.63 -0.27 4.49
CA ALA A 145 0.88 0.49 3.26
C ALA A 145 0.33 1.92 3.34
N MET A 146 -0.86 2.10 3.88
CA MET A 146 -1.53 3.38 4.04
C MET A 146 -0.86 4.22 5.12
N TYR A 147 -0.51 3.62 6.27
CA TYR A 147 0.18 4.29 7.37
C TYR A 147 1.54 4.84 6.95
N LEU A 148 2.43 3.98 6.41
CA LEU A 148 3.81 4.35 6.07
C LEU A 148 3.89 5.29 4.86
N SER A 149 2.97 5.19 3.91
CA SER A 149 2.89 6.13 2.78
C SER A 149 2.24 7.47 3.12
N GLU A 150 1.69 7.60 4.33
CA GLU A 150 0.91 8.76 4.77
C GLU A 150 -0.29 9.12 3.88
N LEU A 151 -0.82 8.13 3.14
CA LEU A 151 -2.05 8.31 2.36
C LEU A 151 -3.27 8.59 3.25
N TRP A 152 -3.21 8.21 4.54
CA TRP A 152 -4.24 8.54 5.51
C TRP A 152 -4.36 10.04 5.81
N LYS A 153 -3.32 10.84 5.53
CA LYS A 153 -3.37 12.30 5.68
C LYS A 153 -4.16 12.99 4.57
N GLU A 154 -4.50 12.25 3.50
CA GLU A 154 -5.35 12.78 2.43
C GLU A 154 -6.79 13.01 2.94
N GLY A 155 -7.37 14.16 2.59
CA GLY A 155 -8.49 14.76 3.32
C GLY A 155 -9.76 13.91 3.44
N GLU A 156 -10.05 13.02 2.48
CA GLU A 156 -11.27 12.20 2.51
C GLU A 156 -11.25 11.16 3.64
N VAL A 157 -10.13 10.46 3.81
CA VAL A 157 -9.98 9.41 4.84
C VAL A 157 -10.10 10.04 6.23
N LYS A 158 -9.30 11.09 6.48
CA LYS A 158 -9.28 11.78 7.77
C LYS A 158 -10.66 12.33 8.12
N LYS A 159 -11.40 12.85 7.13
CA LYS A 159 -12.77 13.33 7.32
C LYS A 159 -13.72 12.21 7.75
N VAL A 160 -13.71 11.06 7.09
CA VAL A 160 -14.57 9.92 7.42
C VAL A 160 -14.32 9.43 8.85
N ILE A 161 -13.04 9.27 9.24
CA ILE A 161 -12.68 8.82 10.59
C ILE A 161 -13.08 9.85 11.65
N ASN A 162 -12.79 11.13 11.44
CA ASN A 162 -13.16 12.19 12.38
C ASN A 162 -14.68 12.29 12.56
N GLU A 163 -15.45 12.14 11.48
CA GLU A 163 -16.92 12.11 11.58
C GLU A 163 -17.44 10.88 12.33
N ALA A 164 -16.84 9.70 12.10
CA ALA A 164 -17.20 8.48 12.80
C ALA A 164 -16.90 8.57 14.31
N ILE A 165 -15.74 9.11 14.69
CA ILE A 165 -15.36 9.31 16.10
C ILE A 165 -16.30 10.31 16.78
N LYS A 166 -16.59 11.45 16.15
CA LYS A 166 -17.53 12.45 16.69
C LYS A 166 -18.93 11.90 16.94
N LYS A 167 -19.35 10.91 16.14
CA LYS A 167 -20.66 10.25 16.26
C LYS A 167 -20.61 8.96 17.07
N ASP A 168 -19.47 8.61 17.67
CA ASP A 168 -19.21 7.36 18.38
C ASP A 168 -19.55 6.10 17.55
N MET A 169 -19.33 6.17 16.23
CA MET A 169 -19.55 5.09 15.26
C MET A 169 -18.22 4.47 14.82
N ILE A 170 -17.35 4.16 15.78
CA ILE A 170 -16.08 3.47 15.50
C ILE A 170 -16.38 1.98 15.30
N PRO A 171 -16.08 1.40 14.13
CA PRO A 171 -16.37 -0.01 13.85
C PRO A 171 -15.57 -0.93 14.77
N LYS A 172 -16.06 -2.16 14.91
CA LYS A 172 -15.33 -3.23 15.59
C LYS A 172 -14.22 -3.78 14.71
N LEU A 173 -13.23 -4.43 15.32
CA LEU A 173 -12.10 -5.02 14.58
C LEU A 173 -12.58 -6.09 13.60
N ASN A 174 -13.47 -6.98 14.01
CA ASN A 174 -14.02 -8.02 13.12
C ASN A 174 -14.76 -7.40 11.92
N GLU A 175 -15.51 -6.32 12.12
CA GLU A 175 -16.18 -5.59 11.03
C GLU A 175 -15.17 -5.01 10.03
N ILE A 176 -14.04 -4.47 10.53
CA ILE A 176 -12.95 -3.97 9.67
C ILE A 176 -12.32 -5.12 8.87
N GLN A 177 -12.12 -6.28 9.49
CA GLN A 177 -11.48 -7.44 8.86
C GLN A 177 -12.34 -8.06 7.76
N GLU A 178 -13.66 -8.04 7.92
CA GLU A 178 -14.60 -8.71 7.02
C GLU A 178 -15.18 -7.78 5.93
N ASN A 179 -15.05 -6.45 6.09
CA ASN A 179 -15.66 -5.48 5.18
C ASN A 179 -14.62 -4.66 4.40
N GLU A 180 -14.52 -4.90 3.07
CA GLU A 180 -13.58 -4.22 2.17
C GLU A 180 -13.67 -2.68 2.24
N SER A 181 -14.86 -2.12 2.49
CA SER A 181 -15.02 -0.66 2.61
C SER A 181 -14.41 -0.08 3.87
N LEU A 182 -14.47 -0.82 5.00
CA LEU A 182 -13.87 -0.41 6.27
C LEU A 182 -12.37 -0.67 6.28
N TYR A 183 -11.96 -1.81 5.75
CA TYR A 183 -10.57 -2.19 5.51
C TYR A 183 -9.77 -1.10 4.75
N LYS A 184 -10.41 -0.37 3.83
CA LYS A 184 -9.72 0.69 3.08
C LYS A 184 -9.48 1.98 3.86
N ILE A 185 -10.08 2.12 5.04
CA ILE A 185 -10.14 3.38 5.77
C ILE A 185 -9.52 3.26 7.15
N TRP A 186 -9.85 2.21 7.90
CA TRP A 186 -9.53 2.12 9.33
C TRP A 186 -8.16 1.50 9.69
N PRO A 187 -7.64 0.49 8.99
CA PRO A 187 -6.47 -0.26 9.45
C PRO A 187 -5.20 0.54 9.71
N TRP A 188 -4.98 1.67 9.03
CA TRP A 188 -3.81 2.51 9.32
C TRP A 188 -3.83 3.04 10.76
N THR A 189 -5.02 3.25 11.35
CA THR A 189 -5.14 3.70 12.75
C THR A 189 -4.70 2.60 13.72
N ILE A 190 -4.99 1.34 13.39
CA ILE A 190 -4.57 0.17 14.15
C ILE A 190 -3.05 0.03 14.07
N VAL A 191 -2.49 0.18 12.87
CA VAL A 191 -1.03 0.15 12.66
C VAL A 191 -0.34 1.27 13.43
N LYS A 192 -0.84 2.51 13.32
CA LYS A 192 -0.31 3.66 14.07
C LYS A 192 -0.35 3.41 15.58
N TYR A 193 -1.48 2.93 16.09
CA TYR A 193 -1.62 2.58 17.49
C TYR A 193 -0.60 1.52 17.94
N ILE A 194 -0.43 0.44 17.15
CA ILE A 194 0.56 -0.61 17.45
C ILE A 194 1.97 -0.03 17.48
N GLU A 195 2.34 0.80 16.51
CA GLU A 195 3.68 1.39 16.47
C GLU A 195 3.93 2.33 17.65
N GLU A 196 2.96 3.16 18.03
CA GLU A 196 3.10 4.10 19.16
C GLU A 196 3.17 3.39 20.51
N THR A 197 2.47 2.26 20.68
CA THR A 197 2.38 1.56 21.97
C THR A 197 3.36 0.40 22.12
N HIS A 198 3.74 -0.25 21.01
CA HIS A 198 4.60 -1.44 21.00
C HIS A 198 5.88 -1.25 20.15
N GLY A 199 6.05 -0.10 19.51
CA GLY A 199 7.23 0.26 18.72
C GLY A 199 7.26 -0.35 17.31
N LYS A 200 8.07 0.27 16.45
CA LYS A 200 8.28 -0.16 15.04
C LYS A 200 8.69 -1.63 14.88
N GLU A 201 9.42 -2.20 15.84
CA GLU A 201 9.86 -3.60 15.80
C GLU A 201 8.67 -4.58 15.80
N THR A 202 7.54 -4.16 16.36
CA THR A 202 6.32 -4.97 16.37
C THR A 202 5.70 -5.05 14.97
N ILE A 203 5.67 -3.94 14.23
CA ILE A 203 5.26 -3.94 12.81
C ILE A 203 6.18 -4.84 11.98
N ASN A 204 7.48 -4.78 12.25
CA ASN A 204 8.48 -5.62 11.58
C ASN A 204 8.32 -7.13 11.88
N LYS A 205 7.82 -7.49 13.07
CA LYS A 205 7.44 -8.88 13.39
C LYS A 205 6.16 -9.30 12.67
N ILE A 206 5.14 -8.45 12.67
CA ILE A 206 3.85 -8.70 12.01
C ILE A 206 4.05 -8.96 10.52
N ILE A 207 4.86 -8.14 9.83
CA ILE A 207 5.06 -8.28 8.38
C ILE A 207 5.79 -9.57 7.99
N ARG A 208 6.57 -10.17 8.90
CA ARG A 208 7.36 -11.39 8.66
C ARG A 208 6.63 -12.67 9.04
N ASN A 209 5.79 -12.61 10.08
CA ASN A 209 5.09 -13.75 10.65
C ASN A 209 3.58 -13.60 10.43
N TYR A 210 3.17 -13.11 9.27
CA TYR A 210 1.75 -12.83 9.07
C TYR A 210 0.92 -14.13 9.09
N ASP A 211 0.16 -14.25 10.17
CA ASP A 211 -1.06 -15.03 10.31
C ASP A 211 -2.03 -14.14 11.13
N VAL A 212 -3.32 -14.06 10.76
CA VAL A 212 -4.27 -13.11 11.37
C VAL A 212 -4.41 -13.36 12.86
N ASP A 213 -4.45 -14.63 13.25
CA ASP A 213 -4.50 -15.04 14.65
C ASP A 213 -3.16 -14.75 15.37
N ASP A 214 -2.06 -14.60 14.63
CA ASP A 214 -0.74 -14.33 15.18
C ASP A 214 -0.52 -12.85 15.51
N ILE A 215 -1.25 -11.89 14.94
CA ILE A 215 -1.06 -10.46 15.28
C ILE A 215 -1.28 -10.22 16.78
N PHE A 216 -2.39 -10.72 17.34
CA PHE A 216 -2.70 -10.55 18.75
C PHE A 216 -1.82 -11.41 19.67
N ASN A 217 -1.35 -12.56 19.17
CA ASN A 217 -0.33 -13.37 19.85
C ASN A 217 1.02 -12.64 19.95
N ILE A 218 1.45 -11.96 18.87
CA ILE A 218 2.65 -11.11 18.83
C ILE A 218 2.53 -9.98 19.86
N LEU A 219 1.35 -9.37 19.93
CA LEU A 219 1.05 -8.28 20.88
C LEU A 219 0.85 -8.77 22.32
N LYS A 220 0.63 -10.07 22.52
CA LYS A 220 0.34 -10.71 23.82
C LYS A 220 -0.88 -10.11 24.53
N CYS A 221 -1.93 -9.83 23.77
CA CYS A 221 -3.19 -9.29 24.30
C CYS A 221 -4.40 -10.00 23.67
N SER A 222 -5.56 -9.90 24.31
CA SER A 222 -6.80 -10.36 23.71
C SER A 222 -7.31 -9.35 22.67
N ILE A 223 -8.09 -9.82 21.70
CA ILE A 223 -8.72 -8.95 20.68
C ILE A 223 -9.62 -7.92 21.35
N ASP A 224 -10.39 -8.33 22.37
CA ASP A 224 -11.33 -7.46 23.09
C ASP A 224 -10.58 -6.34 23.85
N ASP A 225 -9.52 -6.68 24.58
CA ASP A 225 -8.71 -5.69 25.29
C ASP A 225 -8.04 -4.72 24.31
N PHE A 226 -7.49 -5.24 23.22
CA PHE A 226 -6.88 -4.40 22.18
C PHE A 226 -7.90 -3.44 21.56
N GLU A 227 -9.10 -3.91 21.23
CA GLU A 227 -10.16 -3.09 20.65
C GLU A 227 -10.54 -1.93 21.58
N VAL A 228 -10.69 -2.22 22.88
CA VAL A 228 -11.02 -1.20 23.88
C VAL A 228 -9.92 -0.14 23.95
N GLN A 229 -8.66 -0.56 24.07
CA GLN A 229 -7.54 0.38 24.20
C GLN A 229 -7.32 1.22 22.93
N TRP A 230 -7.40 0.60 21.75
CA TRP A 230 -7.32 1.29 20.47
C TRP A 230 -8.44 2.32 20.30
N LYS A 231 -9.69 1.99 20.66
CA LYS A 231 -10.82 2.94 20.61
C LYS A 231 -10.66 4.10 21.57
N ILE A 232 -10.09 3.87 22.76
CA ILE A 232 -9.76 4.93 23.72
C ILE A 232 -8.68 5.85 23.12
N TRP A 233 -7.60 5.27 22.58
CA TRP A 233 -6.53 6.01 21.92
C TRP A 233 -7.05 6.84 20.74
N LEU A 234 -7.99 6.31 19.93
CA LEU A 234 -8.59 7.03 18.80
C LEU A 234 -9.35 8.30 19.19
N LYS A 235 -9.89 8.36 20.41
CA LYS A 235 -10.69 9.49 20.88
C LYS A 235 -9.84 10.69 21.30
N ASP A 236 -8.52 10.53 21.38
CA ASP A 236 -7.59 11.65 21.56
C ASP A 236 -7.26 12.28 20.19
N GLU A 237 -7.66 13.54 20.01
CA GLU A 237 -7.52 14.25 18.73
C GLU A 237 -6.06 14.40 18.27
N ASN A 238 -5.09 14.33 19.18
CA ASN A 238 -3.67 14.40 18.83
C ASN A 238 -3.23 13.18 18.01
N ASN A 239 -3.88 12.04 18.19
CA ASN A 239 -3.49 10.78 17.56
C ASN A 239 -3.88 10.70 16.08
N LEU A 240 -4.72 11.62 15.61
CA LEU A 240 -5.14 11.72 14.20
C LEU A 240 -4.57 12.96 13.51
N SER A 241 -3.75 13.74 14.23
CA SER A 241 -3.13 14.96 13.71
C SER A 241 -2.05 14.66 12.67
#